data_AF-A0A3Q3WB15-F1
#
_entry.id   AF-A0A3Q3WB15-F1
#
_cell.length_a   1.000
_cell.length_b   1.000
_cell.length_c   1.000
_cell.angle_alpha   90.00
_cell.angle_beta   90.00
_cell.angle_gamma   90.00
#
_symmetry.space_group_name_H-M   'P 1'
#
loop_
_entity.id
_entity.type
_entity.pdbx_description
1 polymer ?
#
loop_
_entity_poly.entity_id
_entity_poly.type
_entity_poly.pdbx_seq_one_letter_code
_entity_poly.pdbx_strand_id
1 'polypeptide(L)'
;VEIGQLFIFFIVVNEFCERFSYYGMRAVLVLYLKYFLGWDDDLATTIYHTFVALCYLTPILGAIIADSWLGKFKTIVYLSIVYTLGQVILAVSAIHDITDKNKDGTPDDITLHIALSMVGLLLIALGTGGIKPCVAAFGGDQFQDHQEKQRSTFFSIFYLSINAGSLLSTLITPILKGISFEFVFMHGSSVMENVTFL
;
A
#
# COMPACT_ATOMS: atom_id res chain seq x y z
N VAL A 1 -7.31 -3.37 30.47
CA VAL A 1 -5.98 -2.79 30.15
C VAL A 1 -5.27 -3.58 29.06
N GLU A 2 -5.30 -4.92 29.09
CA GLU A 2 -4.65 -5.78 28.08
C GLU A 2 -5.24 -5.68 26.66
N ILE A 3 -6.57 -5.53 26.53
CA ILE A 3 -7.23 -5.48 25.22
C ILE A 3 -6.80 -4.23 24.40
N GLY A 4 -6.62 -3.07 25.05
CA GLY A 4 -6.20 -1.84 24.37
C GLY A 4 -4.75 -1.87 23.87
N GLN A 5 -3.85 -2.56 24.60
CA GLN A 5 -2.45 -2.71 24.19
C GLN A 5 -2.32 -3.61 22.95
N LEU A 6 -3.18 -4.63 22.84
CA LEU A 6 -3.22 -5.51 21.68
C LEU A 6 -3.63 -4.73 20.40
N PHE A 7 -4.63 -3.86 20.48
CA PHE A 7 -5.04 -3.00 19.36
C PHE A 7 -3.93 -2.05 18.91
N ILE A 8 -3.21 -1.43 19.85
CA ILE A 8 -2.09 -0.55 19.54
C ILE A 8 -0.98 -1.30 18.78
N PHE A 9 -0.67 -2.54 19.19
CA PHE A 9 0.30 -3.36 18.50
C PHE A 9 -0.12 -3.65 17.05
N PHE A 10 -1.37 -4.06 16.83
CA PHE A 10 -1.89 -4.30 15.48
C PHE A 10 -1.86 -3.04 14.60
N ILE A 11 -2.18 -1.87 15.15
CA ILE A 11 -2.09 -0.59 14.43
C ILE A 11 -0.66 -0.32 13.95
N VAL A 12 0.34 -0.50 14.82
CA VAL A 12 1.75 -0.25 14.49
C VAL A 12 2.26 -1.23 13.44
N VAL A 13 1.89 -2.52 13.56
CA VAL A 13 2.27 -3.55 12.58
C VAL A 13 1.59 -3.29 11.23
N ASN A 14 0.30 -2.91 11.23
CA ASN A 14 -0.42 -2.55 10.01
C ASN A 14 0.24 -1.37 9.30
N GLU A 15 0.60 -0.31 10.05
CA GLU A 15 1.29 0.83 9.46
C GLU A 15 2.67 0.43 8.91
N PHE A 16 3.43 -0.40 9.63
CA PHE A 16 4.70 -0.92 9.12
C PHE A 16 4.52 -1.66 7.79
N CYS A 17 3.54 -2.57 7.73
CA CYS A 17 3.24 -3.40 6.56
C CYS A 17 2.76 -2.57 5.37
N GLU A 18 1.89 -1.57 5.60
CA GLU A 18 1.43 -0.65 4.57
C GLU A 18 2.60 0.12 3.97
N ARG A 19 3.49 0.65 4.83
CA ARG A 19 4.66 1.41 4.38
C ARG A 19 5.66 0.54 3.64
N PHE A 20 5.95 -0.64 4.16
CA PHE A 20 6.81 -1.59 3.49
C PHE A 20 6.29 -1.90 2.08
N SER A 21 5.01 -2.24 1.97
CA SER A 21 4.34 -2.58 0.70
C SER A 21 4.30 -1.39 -0.27
N TYR A 22 3.94 -0.20 0.22
CA TYR A 22 3.84 1.03 -0.58
C TYR A 22 5.18 1.50 -1.13
N TYR A 23 6.21 1.58 -0.28
CA TYR A 23 7.54 2.01 -0.71
C TYR A 23 8.20 0.99 -1.63
N GLY A 24 7.93 -0.31 -1.44
CA GLY A 24 8.53 -1.37 -2.26
C GLY A 24 7.98 -1.35 -3.67
N MET A 25 6.66 -1.30 -3.78
CA MET A 25 5.98 -1.11 -5.07
C MET A 25 6.46 0.17 -5.77
N ARG A 26 6.52 1.31 -5.06
CA ARG A 26 6.97 2.58 -5.64
C ARG A 26 8.40 2.55 -6.15
N ALA A 27 9.31 1.85 -5.48
CA ALA A 27 10.71 1.78 -5.88
C ALA A 27 10.90 1.11 -7.25
N VAL A 28 10.00 0.20 -7.63
CA VAL A 28 10.08 -0.51 -8.92
C VAL A 28 9.05 -0.05 -9.94
N LEU A 29 8.08 0.79 -9.55
CA LEU A 29 6.94 1.15 -10.40
C LEU A 29 7.39 1.75 -11.75
N VAL A 30 8.32 2.71 -11.75
CA VAL A 30 8.80 3.31 -13.01
C VAL A 30 9.50 2.27 -13.90
N LEU A 31 10.27 1.35 -13.30
CA LEU A 31 10.92 0.26 -14.03
C LEU A 31 9.89 -0.69 -14.63
N TYR A 32 8.81 -0.99 -13.88
CA TYR A 32 7.71 -1.80 -14.36
C TYR A 32 7.02 -1.15 -15.57
N LEU A 33 6.63 0.13 -15.45
CA LEU A 33 5.99 0.86 -16.55
C LEU A 33 6.87 0.91 -17.82
N LYS A 34 8.19 1.10 -17.66
CA LYS A 34 9.13 1.16 -18.79
C LYS A 34 9.41 -0.20 -19.41
N TYR A 35 9.84 -1.16 -18.60
CA TYR A 35 10.42 -2.41 -19.11
C TYR A 35 9.39 -3.52 -19.27
N PHE A 36 8.30 -3.49 -18.51
CA PHE A 36 7.22 -4.47 -18.63
C PHE A 36 6.11 -3.96 -19.55
N LEU A 37 5.58 -2.76 -19.29
CA LEU A 37 4.50 -2.19 -20.14
C LEU A 37 5.01 -1.53 -21.43
N GLY A 38 6.33 -1.33 -21.55
CA GLY A 38 6.94 -0.79 -22.77
C GLY A 38 6.71 0.72 -22.97
N TRP A 39 6.40 1.48 -21.91
CA TRP A 39 6.19 2.92 -22.00
C TRP A 39 7.51 3.70 -22.03
N ASP A 40 7.48 4.87 -22.67
CA ASP A 40 8.60 5.80 -22.64
C ASP A 40 8.79 6.45 -21.24
N ASP A 41 9.95 7.08 -21.09
CA ASP A 41 10.40 7.67 -19.82
C ASP A 41 9.47 8.79 -19.32
N ASP A 42 8.95 9.60 -20.25
CA ASP A 42 8.09 10.74 -19.91
C ASP A 42 6.73 10.26 -19.45
N LEU A 43 6.13 9.29 -20.15
CA LEU A 43 4.85 8.70 -19.78
C LEU A 43 4.95 7.94 -18.45
N ALA A 44 5.97 7.10 -18.27
CA ALA A 44 6.17 6.35 -17.03
C ALA A 44 6.36 7.29 -15.82
N THR A 45 7.13 8.36 -15.98
CA THR A 45 7.35 9.38 -14.93
C THR A 45 6.07 10.15 -14.63
N THR A 46 5.30 10.51 -15.66
CA THR A 46 4.01 11.20 -15.52
C THR A 46 3.00 10.35 -14.74
N ILE A 47 2.87 9.07 -15.08
CA ILE A 47 1.95 8.16 -14.39
C ILE A 47 2.39 7.94 -12.94
N TYR A 48 3.69 7.76 -12.70
CA TYR A 48 4.24 7.66 -11.34
C TYR A 48 3.89 8.89 -10.49
N HIS A 49 4.13 10.09 -11.00
CA HIS A 49 3.82 11.32 -10.26
C HIS A 49 2.32 11.54 -10.09
N THR A 50 1.51 11.18 -11.08
CA THR A 50 0.04 11.22 -10.97
C THR A 50 -0.45 10.29 -9.86
N PHE A 51 0.05 9.05 -9.82
CA PHE A 51 -0.25 8.10 -8.75
C PHE A 51 0.15 8.65 -7.38
N VAL A 52 1.37 9.20 -7.24
CA VAL A 52 1.83 9.81 -5.99
C VAL A 52 0.94 10.98 -5.59
N ALA A 53 0.59 11.86 -6.53
CA ALA A 53 -0.30 13.00 -6.26
C ALA A 53 -1.67 12.54 -5.77
N LEU A 54 -2.25 11.50 -6.38
CA LEU A 54 -3.49 10.89 -5.92
C LEU A 54 -3.36 10.36 -4.48
N CYS A 55 -2.28 9.64 -4.15
CA CYS A 55 -2.02 9.16 -2.78
C CYS A 55 -1.92 10.27 -1.72
N TYR A 56 -1.59 11.50 -2.12
CA TYR A 56 -1.57 12.67 -1.22
C TYR A 56 -2.88 13.45 -1.22
N LEU A 57 -3.71 13.31 -2.25
CA LEU A 57 -5.02 13.98 -2.37
C LEU A 57 -6.14 13.17 -1.71
N THR A 58 -6.18 11.86 -1.94
CA THR A 58 -7.22 10.96 -1.43
C THR A 58 -7.33 10.91 0.11
N PRO A 59 -6.31 11.23 0.93
CA PRO A 59 -6.48 11.38 2.38
C PRO A 59 -7.51 12.43 2.80
N ILE A 60 -7.66 13.52 2.04
CA ILE A 60 -8.67 14.54 2.35
C ILE A 60 -10.06 13.91 2.26
N LEU A 61 -10.32 13.15 1.18
CA LEU A 61 -11.59 12.45 0.99
C LEU A 61 -11.80 11.37 2.06
N GLY A 62 -10.77 10.60 2.36
CA GLY A 62 -10.82 9.55 3.38
C GLY A 62 -11.14 10.08 4.77
N ALA A 63 -10.55 11.21 5.16
CA ALA A 63 -10.83 11.89 6.43
C ALA A 63 -12.29 12.36 6.50
N ILE A 64 -12.79 13.02 5.45
CA ILE A 64 -14.20 13.48 5.39
C ILE A 64 -15.17 12.31 5.56
N ILE A 65 -14.91 11.19 4.87
CA ILE A 65 -15.75 9.98 4.96
C ILE A 65 -15.73 9.40 6.38
N ALA A 66 -14.55 9.34 7.01
CA ALA A 66 -14.40 8.81 8.36
C ALA A 66 -15.10 9.68 9.40
N ASP A 67 -14.96 11.00 9.31
CA ASP A 67 -15.51 11.92 10.30
C ASP A 67 -17.02 12.12 10.14
N SER A 68 -17.53 12.04 8.90
CA SER A 68 -18.94 12.33 8.63
C SER A 68 -19.84 11.09 8.71
N TRP A 69 -19.42 9.95 8.16
CA TRP A 69 -20.33 8.84 7.84
C TRP A 69 -19.94 7.50 8.47
N LEU A 70 -18.70 7.03 8.28
CA LEU A 70 -18.34 5.64 8.59
C LEU A 70 -17.70 5.46 9.98
N GLY A 71 -17.07 6.51 10.53
CA GLY A 71 -16.18 6.40 11.68
C GLY A 71 -14.81 5.83 11.30
N LYS A 72 -13.79 6.18 12.08
CA LYS A 72 -12.37 5.85 11.80
C LYS A 72 -12.13 4.35 11.61
N PHE A 73 -12.62 3.50 12.53
CA PHE A 73 -12.39 2.05 12.48
C PHE A 73 -12.92 1.40 11.19
N LYS A 74 -14.18 1.67 10.82
CA LYS A 74 -14.78 1.10 9.61
C LYS A 74 -14.10 1.61 8.35
N THR A 75 -13.74 2.89 8.30
CA THR A 75 -12.97 3.44 7.17
C THR A 75 -11.64 2.72 7.01
N ILE A 76 -10.90 2.49 8.10
CA ILE A 76 -9.63 1.75 8.07
C ILE A 76 -9.85 0.34 7.48
N VAL A 77 -10.79 -0.44 8.03
CA VAL A 77 -11.01 -1.82 7.59
C VAL A 77 -11.42 -1.90 6.12
N TYR A 78 -12.43 -1.12 5.69
CA TYR A 78 -12.89 -1.16 4.30
C TYR A 78 -11.81 -0.71 3.31
N LEU A 79 -11.05 0.33 3.66
CA LEU A 79 -10.01 0.81 2.75
C LEU A 79 -8.73 -0.03 2.78
N SER A 80 -8.44 -0.76 3.86
CA SER A 80 -7.40 -1.80 3.87
C SER A 80 -7.73 -2.95 2.94
N ILE A 81 -9.00 -3.35 2.83
CA ILE A 81 -9.45 -4.34 1.84
C ILE A 81 -9.25 -3.79 0.42
N VAL A 82 -9.68 -2.55 0.16
CA VAL A 82 -9.47 -1.89 -1.14
C VAL A 82 -7.99 -1.78 -1.51
N TYR A 83 -7.13 -1.44 -0.55
CA TYR A 83 -5.68 -1.38 -0.74
C TYR A 83 -5.11 -2.75 -1.11
N THR A 84 -5.47 -3.79 -0.34
CA THR A 84 -5.00 -5.16 -0.56
C THR A 84 -5.44 -5.68 -1.92
N LEU A 85 -6.70 -5.44 -2.31
CA LEU A 85 -7.20 -5.78 -3.65
C LEU A 85 -6.42 -5.05 -4.74
N GLY A 86 -6.12 -3.76 -4.55
CA GLY A 86 -5.29 -3.00 -5.49
C GLY A 86 -3.90 -3.60 -5.66
N GLN A 87 -3.26 -4.04 -4.58
CA GLN A 87 -1.95 -4.72 -4.63
C GLN A 87 -2.04 -6.07 -5.33
N VAL A 88 -3.07 -6.87 -5.06
CA VAL A 88 -3.28 -8.16 -5.73
C VAL A 88 -3.49 -7.95 -7.24
N ILE A 89 -4.34 -6.99 -7.63
CA ILE A 89 -4.58 -6.67 -9.04
C ILE A 89 -3.29 -6.21 -9.72
N LEU A 90 -2.48 -5.38 -9.05
CA LEU A 90 -1.19 -4.94 -9.58
C LEU A 90 -0.21 -6.11 -9.71
N ALA A 91 -0.17 -7.03 -8.75
CA ALA A 91 0.66 -8.24 -8.83
C ALA A 91 0.25 -9.13 -10.01
N VAL A 92 -1.05 -9.37 -10.16
CA VAL A 92 -1.63 -10.11 -11.31
C VAL A 92 -1.26 -9.41 -12.62
N SER A 93 -1.27 -8.07 -12.68
CA SER A 93 -0.86 -7.34 -13.88
C SER A 93 0.61 -7.54 -14.29
N ALA A 94 1.45 -8.10 -13.41
CA ALA A 94 2.87 -8.36 -13.68
C ALA A 94 3.19 -9.81 -14.04
N ILE A 95 2.17 -10.69 -14.16
CA ILE A 95 2.35 -12.11 -14.51
C ILE A 95 2.31 -12.28 -16.03
N HIS A 96 3.43 -12.65 -16.66
CA HIS A 96 3.51 -12.81 -18.13
C HIS A 96 2.51 -13.86 -18.65
N ASP A 97 2.36 -14.96 -17.92
CA ASP A 97 1.58 -16.13 -18.30
C ASP A 97 0.06 -15.90 -18.44
N ILE A 98 -0.47 -14.76 -17.96
CA ILE A 98 -1.91 -14.47 -18.07
C ILE A 98 -2.33 -14.27 -19.52
N THR A 99 -1.43 -13.71 -20.32
CA THR A 99 -1.73 -13.31 -21.69
C THR A 99 -0.81 -13.98 -22.71
N ASP A 100 0.23 -14.68 -22.26
CA ASP A 100 1.10 -15.49 -23.09
C ASP A 100 0.45 -16.85 -23.42
N LYS A 101 -0.37 -16.89 -24.47
CA LYS A 101 -1.05 -18.13 -24.92
C LYS A 101 -0.10 -19.06 -25.65
N ASN A 102 0.94 -18.50 -26.28
CA ASN A 102 1.88 -19.23 -27.11
C ASN A 102 3.08 -19.80 -26.31
N LYS A 103 3.23 -19.39 -25.04
CA LYS A 103 4.27 -19.76 -24.07
C LYS A 103 5.69 -19.37 -24.51
N ASP A 104 5.82 -18.26 -25.25
CA ASP A 104 7.10 -17.75 -25.72
C ASP A 104 7.81 -16.82 -24.70
N GLY A 105 7.15 -16.52 -23.58
CA GLY A 105 7.64 -15.65 -22.51
C GLY A 105 7.26 -14.18 -22.67
N THR A 106 6.49 -13.82 -23.72
CA THR A 106 6.03 -12.46 -23.98
C THR A 106 4.48 -12.36 -23.95
N PRO A 107 3.91 -11.31 -23.33
CA PRO A 107 2.46 -11.16 -23.31
C PRO A 107 1.90 -10.87 -24.72
N ASP A 108 0.93 -11.68 -25.19
CA ASP A 108 0.30 -11.48 -26.51
C ASP A 108 -0.60 -10.22 -26.55
N ASP A 109 -1.17 -9.81 -25.42
CA ASP A 109 -2.01 -8.61 -25.28
C ASP A 109 -1.63 -7.76 -24.06
N ILE A 110 -0.87 -6.70 -24.33
CA ILE A 110 -0.41 -5.75 -23.30
C ILE A 110 -1.55 -4.89 -22.72
N THR A 111 -2.68 -4.80 -23.40
CA THR A 111 -3.82 -3.95 -23.02
C THR A 111 -4.39 -4.38 -21.67
N LEU A 112 -4.50 -5.69 -21.45
CA LEU A 112 -4.99 -6.25 -20.19
C LEU A 112 -4.05 -5.91 -19.03
N HIS A 113 -2.73 -6.03 -19.23
CA HIS A 113 -1.74 -5.64 -18.23
C HIS A 113 -1.87 -4.16 -17.88
N ILE A 114 -1.93 -3.27 -18.87
CA ILE A 114 -2.11 -1.83 -18.67
C ILE A 114 -3.39 -1.56 -17.86
N ALA A 115 -4.52 -2.15 -18.27
CA ALA A 115 -5.80 -1.91 -17.61
C ALA A 115 -5.77 -2.36 -16.14
N LEU A 116 -5.23 -3.55 -15.87
CA LEU A 116 -5.08 -4.07 -14.50
C LEU A 116 -4.13 -3.19 -13.69
N SER A 117 -2.99 -2.76 -14.24
CA SER A 117 -2.06 -1.89 -13.52
C SER A 117 -2.70 -0.56 -13.16
N MET A 118 -3.45 0.06 -14.07
CA MET A 118 -4.11 1.35 -13.81
C MET A 118 -5.20 1.22 -12.74
N VAL A 119 -6.00 0.14 -12.81
CA VAL A 119 -7.01 -0.16 -11.78
C VAL A 119 -6.34 -0.44 -10.43
N GLY A 120 -5.27 -1.25 -10.41
CA GLY A 120 -4.50 -1.56 -9.21
C GLY A 120 -3.94 -0.31 -8.55
N LEU A 121 -3.26 0.56 -9.31
CA LEU A 121 -2.72 1.83 -8.81
C LEU A 121 -3.80 2.76 -8.27
N LEU A 122 -4.96 2.85 -8.94
CA LEU A 122 -6.07 3.66 -8.46
C LEU A 122 -6.62 3.14 -7.12
N LEU A 123 -6.83 1.83 -7.01
CA LEU A 123 -7.31 1.20 -5.77
C LEU A 123 -6.30 1.36 -4.62
N ILE A 124 -5.01 1.21 -4.90
CA ILE A 124 -3.93 1.47 -3.93
C ILE A 124 -3.98 2.93 -3.47
N ALA A 125 -4.11 3.88 -4.40
CA ALA A 125 -4.18 5.31 -4.08
C ALA A 125 -5.42 5.67 -3.23
N LEU A 126 -6.57 5.05 -3.50
CA LEU A 126 -7.78 5.21 -2.69
C LEU A 126 -7.63 4.58 -1.31
N GLY A 127 -7.13 3.35 -1.26
CA GLY A 127 -6.93 2.59 -0.03
C GLY A 127 -5.98 3.31 0.94
N THR A 128 -4.77 3.62 0.47
CA THR A 128 -3.77 4.36 1.26
C THR A 128 -4.30 5.73 1.68
N GLY A 129 -5.10 6.35 0.81
CA GLY A 129 -5.80 7.61 1.03
C GLY A 129 -6.56 7.61 2.35
N GLY A 130 -7.57 6.76 2.51
CA GLY A 130 -8.36 6.80 3.75
C GLY A 130 -7.80 6.02 4.93
N ILE A 131 -6.84 5.10 4.75
CA ILE A 131 -6.16 4.46 5.90
C ILE A 131 -5.34 5.50 6.67
N LYS A 132 -4.48 6.27 5.97
CA LYS A 132 -3.50 7.19 6.57
C LYS A 132 -4.06 8.22 7.56
N PRO A 133 -5.11 9.00 7.24
CA PRO A 133 -5.63 10.00 8.17
C PRO A 133 -6.35 9.34 9.36
N CYS A 134 -6.87 8.12 9.19
CA CYS A 134 -7.69 7.47 10.20
C CYS A 134 -6.86 6.67 11.20
N VAL A 135 -5.82 5.96 10.76
CA VAL A 135 -5.02 5.04 11.59
C VAL A 135 -4.35 5.76 12.75
N ALA A 136 -3.65 6.86 12.47
CA ALA A 136 -2.93 7.62 13.50
C ALA A 136 -3.90 8.26 14.51
N ALA A 137 -5.01 8.82 14.01
CA ALA A 137 -6.06 9.40 14.85
C ALA A 137 -6.73 8.33 15.73
N PHE A 138 -7.09 7.18 15.16
CA PHE A 138 -7.70 6.08 15.89
C PHE A 138 -6.77 5.48 16.96
N GLY A 139 -5.47 5.37 16.66
CA GLY A 139 -4.46 4.95 17.63
C GLY A 139 -4.29 5.95 18.78
N GLY A 140 -4.34 7.25 18.48
CA GLY A 140 -4.31 8.31 19.50
C GLY A 140 -5.53 8.28 20.43
N ASP A 141 -6.70 7.95 19.90
CA ASP A 141 -7.96 7.84 20.66
C ASP A 141 -7.96 6.68 21.67
N GLN A 142 -6.98 5.75 21.62
CA GLN A 142 -6.89 4.63 22.56
C GLN A 142 -6.38 5.05 23.95
N PHE A 143 -5.89 6.30 24.09
CA PHE A 143 -5.30 6.81 25.32
C PHE A 143 -6.22 7.85 25.96
N GLN A 144 -6.44 7.72 27.28
CA GLN A 144 -7.17 8.73 28.06
C GLN A 144 -6.30 9.97 28.32
N ASP A 145 -6.92 11.08 28.72
CA ASP A 145 -6.23 12.37 28.91
C ASP A 145 -5.07 12.30 29.91
N HIS A 146 -5.15 11.45 30.94
CA HIS A 146 -4.08 11.27 31.92
C HIS A 146 -2.90 10.41 31.42
N GLN A 147 -2.99 9.85 30.21
CA GLN A 147 -2.01 8.92 29.62
C GLN A 147 -1.13 9.60 28.56
N GLU A 148 -0.85 10.91 28.70
CA GLU A 148 -0.10 11.68 27.70
C GLU A 148 1.28 11.08 27.39
N LYS A 149 1.97 10.55 28.41
CA LYS A 149 3.28 9.91 28.24
C LYS A 149 3.18 8.65 27.39
N GLN A 150 2.21 7.77 27.66
CA GLN A 150 2.01 6.57 26.83
C GLN A 150 1.59 6.93 25.41
N ARG A 151 0.70 7.92 25.23
CA ARG A 151 0.29 8.43 23.91
C ARG A 151 1.47 8.97 23.10
N SER A 152 2.38 9.72 23.73
CA SER A 152 3.61 10.21 23.10
C SER A 152 4.56 9.07 22.71
N THR A 153 4.75 8.08 23.60
CA THR A 153 5.53 6.87 23.28
C THR A 153 4.92 6.09 22.12
N PHE A 154 3.59 5.96 22.06
CA PHE A 154 2.90 5.35 20.93
C PHE A 154 3.22 6.06 19.61
N PHE A 155 3.06 7.39 19.55
CA PHE A 155 3.39 8.13 18.32
C PHE A 155 4.86 7.97 17.93
N SER A 156 5.77 7.95 18.91
CA SER A 156 7.20 7.70 18.66
C SER A 156 7.44 6.33 18.01
N ILE A 157 6.82 5.27 18.53
CA ILE A 157 6.89 3.91 17.97
C ILE A 157 6.22 3.85 16.60
N PHE A 158 5.09 4.52 16.43
CA PHE A 158 4.36 4.59 15.17
C PHE A 158 5.19 5.26 14.06
N TYR A 159 5.83 6.40 14.33
CA TYR A 159 6.72 7.04 13.37
C TYR A 159 8.00 6.22 13.12
N LEU A 160 8.51 5.53 14.13
CA LEU A 160 9.62 4.60 13.96
C LEU A 160 9.23 3.45 13.01
N SER A 161 8.02 2.90 13.14
CA SER A 161 7.56 1.80 12.28
C SER A 161 7.41 2.23 10.82
N ILE A 162 6.95 3.46 10.56
CA ILE A 162 6.89 4.03 9.20
C ILE A 162 8.30 4.07 8.56
N ASN A 163 9.28 4.61 9.29
CA ASN A 163 10.64 4.72 8.79
C ASN A 163 11.29 3.34 8.63
N ALA A 164 11.08 2.43 9.57
CA ALA A 164 11.57 1.07 9.50
C ALA A 164 10.98 0.32 8.28
N GLY A 165 9.67 0.45 8.03
CA GLY A 165 9.00 -0.15 6.89
C GLY A 165 9.57 0.37 5.56
N SER A 166 9.73 1.69 5.43
CA SER A 166 10.36 2.32 4.26
C SER A 166 11.80 1.85 4.05
N LEU A 167 12.60 1.78 5.11
CA LEU A 167 14.00 1.35 5.04
C LEU A 167 14.10 -0.10 4.60
N LEU A 168 13.38 -1.01 5.27
CA LEU A 168 13.42 -2.44 4.95
C LEU A 168 12.90 -2.71 3.54
N SER A 169 11.85 -2.01 3.12
CA SER A 169 11.37 -2.05 1.75
C SER A 169 12.47 -1.69 0.76
N THR A 170 13.18 -0.59 1.01
CA THR A 170 14.24 -0.11 0.11
C THR A 170 15.40 -1.11 0.01
N LEU A 171 15.69 -1.86 1.08
CA LEU A 171 16.73 -2.88 1.11
C LEU A 171 16.31 -4.20 0.44
N ILE A 172 15.07 -4.63 0.65
CA ILE A 172 14.55 -5.93 0.19
C ILE A 172 14.10 -5.87 -1.28
N THR A 173 13.50 -4.76 -1.69
CA THR A 173 12.90 -4.61 -3.02
C THR A 173 13.88 -4.87 -4.18
N PRO A 174 15.14 -4.39 -4.16
CA PRO A 174 16.11 -4.71 -5.21
C PRO A 174 16.38 -6.21 -5.36
N ILE A 175 16.38 -6.96 -4.26
CA ILE A 175 16.58 -8.42 -4.25
C ILE A 175 15.38 -9.10 -4.91
N LEU A 176 14.16 -8.75 -4.49
CA LEU A 176 12.92 -9.30 -5.05
C LEU A 176 12.76 -8.95 -6.54
N LYS A 177 13.09 -7.72 -6.93
CA LYS A 177 13.11 -7.27 -8.33
C LYS A 177 14.12 -8.04 -9.17
N GLY A 178 15.21 -8.53 -8.56
CA GLY A 178 16.17 -9.42 -9.21
C GLY A 178 15.55 -10.74 -9.67
N ILE A 179 14.41 -11.13 -9.10
CA ILE A 179 13.62 -12.31 -9.49
C ILE A 179 12.59 -11.91 -10.55
N SER A 180 11.61 -11.06 -10.21
CA SER A 180 10.62 -10.50 -11.16
C SER A 180 9.83 -9.35 -10.54
N PHE A 181 9.07 -8.61 -11.37
CA PHE A 181 8.14 -7.58 -10.88
C PHE A 181 6.97 -8.18 -10.09
N GLU A 182 6.43 -9.31 -10.55
CA GLU A 182 5.37 -10.06 -9.86
C GLU A 182 5.74 -10.38 -8.42
N PHE A 183 6.97 -10.86 -8.17
CA PHE A 183 7.41 -11.19 -6.81
C PHE A 183 7.43 -9.98 -5.88
N VAL A 184 7.81 -8.80 -6.37
CA VAL A 184 7.77 -7.57 -5.57
C VAL A 184 6.34 -7.23 -5.17
N PHE A 185 5.43 -7.23 -6.15
CA PHE A 185 4.03 -6.87 -5.90
C PHE A 185 3.29 -7.91 -5.07
N MET A 186 3.50 -9.21 -5.33
CA MET A 186 2.94 -10.30 -4.52
C MET A 186 3.42 -10.24 -3.07
N HIS A 187 4.71 -10.01 -2.85
CA HIS A 187 5.21 -9.88 -1.48
C HIS A 187 4.57 -8.67 -0.77
N GLY A 188 4.40 -7.55 -1.48
CA GLY A 188 3.68 -6.39 -1.00
C GLY A 188 2.21 -6.68 -0.63
N SER A 189 1.48 -7.47 -1.43
CA SER A 189 0.10 -7.86 -1.11
C SER A 189 0.02 -8.83 0.07
N SER A 190 0.86 -9.86 0.11
CA SER A 190 0.83 -10.87 1.18
C SER A 190 1.15 -10.27 2.55
N VAL A 191 2.06 -9.30 2.61
CA VAL A 191 2.39 -8.59 3.85
C VAL A 191 1.19 -7.81 4.39
N MET A 192 0.35 -7.25 3.51
CA MET A 192 -0.87 -6.53 3.92
C MET A 192 -2.03 -7.45 4.25
N GLU A 193 -2.20 -8.54 3.51
CA GLU A 193 -3.27 -9.52 3.74
C GLU A 193 -3.19 -10.09 5.16
N ASN A 194 -1.99 -10.49 5.57
CA ASN A 194 -1.75 -11.07 6.90
C ASN A 194 -2.09 -10.12 8.05
N VAL A 195 -2.17 -8.81 7.82
CA VAL A 195 -2.46 -7.82 8.86
C VAL A 195 -3.87 -7.23 8.74
N THR A 196 -4.43 -7.20 7.53
CA THR A 196 -5.79 -6.70 7.29
C THR A 196 -6.86 -7.60 7.92
N PHE A 197 -6.57 -8.89 8.12
CA PHE A 197 -7.51 -9.88 8.66
C PHE A 197 -7.24 -10.31 10.12
N LEU A 198 -6.33 -9.63 10.83
CA LEU A 198 -6.07 -9.80 12.26
C LEU A 198 -6.89 -8.82 13.10
#